data_AF-A0A7Y4UPZ0-F1
#
_entry.id   AF-A0A7Y4UPZ0-F1
#
_cell.length_a   1.000
_cell.length_b   1.000
_cell.length_c   1.000
_cell.angle_alpha   90.00
_cell.angle_beta   90.00
_cell.angle_gamma   90.00
#
_symmetry.space_group_name_H-M   'P 1'
#
loop_
_entity.id
_entity.type
_entity.pdbx_description
1 polymer ?
#
loop_
_entity_poly.entity_id
_entity_poly.type
_entity_poly.pdbx_seq_one_letter_code
_entity_poly.pdbx_strand_id
1 'polypeptide(L)'
;MNFKEEFAAVDLILESKLETRGVDAFALSLIKSERQMRRLFTHLVFQSKAFNTADINALKNTLAKNPKVYFKELEIGFNHISKFSTIDLIGEEYTSLNKDLEKSKKYRNKIFHGQLTDQNLSRDDLLKLVKNIRRWCELLATNSLDKIGYDGFIRNSFQKSKGKIYQDILKYEFSSVVDYKVFINTKMVSNLKKKLNAE
;
A
#
# COMPACT_ATOMS: atom_id res chain seq x y z
N MET A 1 5.37 -16.49 -1.76
CA MET A 1 4.90 -15.47 -0.80
C MET A 1 3.58 -14.93 -1.30
N ASN A 2 2.50 -15.52 -0.84
CA ASN A 2 1.11 -15.07 -1.01
C ASN A 2 0.61 -14.41 0.29
N PHE A 3 -0.65 -13.95 0.32
CA PHE A 3 -1.25 -13.33 1.50
C PHE A 3 -1.10 -14.16 2.79
N LYS A 4 -1.39 -15.48 2.72
CA LYS A 4 -1.31 -16.38 3.88
C LYS A 4 0.12 -16.46 4.41
N GLU A 5 1.09 -16.65 3.54
CA GLU A 5 2.51 -16.71 3.91
C GLU A 5 3.02 -15.36 4.45
N GLU A 6 2.57 -14.24 3.90
CA GLU A 6 2.96 -12.91 4.40
C GLU A 6 2.38 -12.67 5.81
N PHE A 7 1.13 -13.08 6.09
CA PHE A 7 0.49 -12.82 7.39
C PHE A 7 0.70 -13.91 8.44
N ALA A 8 1.35 -15.03 8.13
CA ALA A 8 1.64 -16.10 9.09
C ALA A 8 2.35 -15.61 10.37
N ALA A 9 3.27 -14.65 10.28
CA ALA A 9 3.91 -14.06 11.46
C ALA A 9 2.94 -13.26 12.34
N VAL A 10 1.92 -12.63 11.73
CA VAL A 10 0.85 -11.94 12.49
C VAL A 10 0.00 -12.97 13.22
N ASP A 11 -0.32 -14.10 12.57
CA ASP A 11 -1.06 -15.21 13.19
C ASP A 11 -0.34 -15.74 14.43
N LEU A 12 0.96 -16.01 14.32
CA LEU A 12 1.78 -16.48 15.45
C LEU A 12 1.78 -15.48 16.63
N ILE A 13 1.83 -14.17 16.35
CA ILE A 13 1.76 -13.14 17.40
C ILE A 13 0.39 -13.16 18.07
N LEU A 14 -0.69 -13.23 17.29
CA LEU A 14 -2.06 -13.25 17.80
C LEU A 14 -2.34 -14.47 18.67
N GLU A 15 -1.78 -15.62 18.31
CA GLU A 15 -1.88 -16.88 19.06
C GLU A 15 -1.01 -16.90 20.33
N SER A 16 -0.05 -15.98 20.44
CA SER A 16 0.82 -15.90 21.62
C SER A 16 0.05 -15.49 22.89
N LYS A 17 0.63 -15.83 24.05
CA LYS A 17 0.14 -15.40 25.38
C LYS A 17 0.75 -14.06 25.84
N LEU A 18 1.49 -13.37 24.97
CA LEU A 18 2.16 -12.12 25.33
C LEU A 18 1.15 -10.99 25.53
N GLU A 19 1.39 -10.16 26.53
CA GLU A 19 0.51 -9.04 26.86
C GLU A 19 0.43 -8.01 25.71
N THR A 20 1.55 -7.83 25.00
CA THR A 20 1.75 -6.86 23.91
C THR A 20 1.21 -7.32 22.56
N ARG A 21 0.72 -8.58 22.44
CA ARG A 21 0.34 -9.20 21.16
C ARG A 21 -0.59 -8.35 20.28
N GLY A 22 -1.48 -7.56 20.90
CA GLY A 22 -2.40 -6.67 20.17
C GLY A 22 -1.66 -5.54 19.45
N VAL A 23 -0.72 -4.89 20.13
CA VAL A 23 0.12 -3.82 19.57
C VAL A 23 1.08 -4.39 18.53
N ASP A 24 1.71 -5.53 18.83
CA ASP A 24 2.69 -6.16 17.95
C ASP A 24 2.05 -6.63 16.64
N ALA A 25 0.91 -7.31 16.72
CA ALA A 25 0.14 -7.74 15.55
C ALA A 25 -0.37 -6.55 14.73
N PHE A 26 -0.81 -5.48 15.41
CA PHE A 26 -1.25 -4.24 14.76
C PHE A 26 -0.12 -3.57 13.99
N ALA A 27 1.01 -3.35 14.64
CA ALA A 27 2.19 -2.73 14.05
C ALA A 27 2.65 -3.51 12.81
N LEU A 28 2.76 -4.83 12.92
CA LEU A 28 3.19 -5.68 11.82
C LEU A 28 2.19 -5.70 10.66
N SER A 29 0.88 -5.76 10.96
CA SER A 29 -0.17 -5.73 9.94
C SER A 29 -0.15 -4.42 9.15
N LEU A 30 0.02 -3.29 9.85
CA LEU A 30 0.08 -1.99 9.21
C LEU A 30 1.31 -1.88 8.28
N ILE A 31 2.49 -2.29 8.74
CA ILE A 31 3.71 -2.33 7.91
C ILE A 31 3.50 -3.19 6.66
N LYS A 32 2.84 -4.34 6.79
CA LYS A 32 2.54 -5.23 5.65
C LYS A 32 1.61 -4.57 4.64
N SER A 33 0.58 -3.84 5.08
CA SER A 33 -0.31 -3.09 4.19
C SER A 33 0.43 -1.99 3.41
N GLU A 34 1.31 -1.23 4.08
CA GLU A 34 2.13 -0.19 3.44
C GLU A 34 3.08 -0.77 2.41
N ARG A 35 3.68 -1.92 2.74
CA ARG A 35 4.57 -2.64 1.83
C ARG A 35 3.84 -3.17 0.61
N GLN A 36 2.64 -3.72 0.78
CA GLN A 36 1.82 -4.22 -0.32
C GLN A 36 1.49 -3.10 -1.31
N MET A 37 0.97 -1.97 -0.82
CA MET A 37 0.62 -0.82 -1.67
C MET A 37 1.84 -0.26 -2.40
N ARG A 38 2.98 -0.11 -1.70
CA ARG A 38 4.24 0.32 -2.33
C ARG A 38 4.67 -0.61 -3.47
N ARG A 39 4.58 -1.92 -3.25
CA ARG A 39 4.96 -2.93 -4.25
C ARG A 39 4.02 -2.95 -5.44
N LEU A 40 2.70 -2.86 -5.22
CA LEU A 40 1.70 -2.77 -6.29
C LEU A 40 1.96 -1.53 -7.16
N PHE A 41 2.14 -0.37 -6.53
CA PHE A 41 2.51 0.86 -7.22
C PHE A 41 3.79 0.71 -8.04
N THR A 42 4.88 0.20 -7.42
CA THR A 42 6.15 0.00 -8.13
C THR A 42 6.01 -0.99 -9.29
N HIS A 43 5.24 -2.05 -9.11
CA HIS A 43 4.98 -3.02 -10.18
C HIS A 43 4.29 -2.36 -11.37
N LEU A 44 3.24 -1.58 -11.14
CA LEU A 44 2.54 -0.83 -12.19
C LEU A 44 3.44 0.19 -12.89
N VAL A 45 4.26 0.94 -12.14
CA VAL A 45 5.24 1.86 -12.75
C VAL A 45 6.17 1.10 -13.68
N PHE A 46 6.75 0.00 -13.17
CA PHE A 46 7.69 -0.81 -13.92
C PHE A 46 7.03 -1.55 -15.07
N GLN A 47 5.70 -1.58 -15.15
CA GLN A 47 5.03 -2.10 -16.32
C GLN A 47 5.37 -1.24 -17.53
N SER A 48 5.32 0.09 -17.50
CA SER A 48 5.58 0.97 -18.67
C SER A 48 6.76 0.52 -19.56
N LYS A 49 6.56 0.54 -20.88
CA LYS A 49 7.59 0.17 -21.87
C LYS A 49 8.86 1.02 -21.79
N ALA A 50 8.79 2.22 -21.23
CA ALA A 50 9.93 3.10 -21.06
C ALA A 50 10.97 2.61 -20.04
N PHE A 51 10.65 1.58 -19.25
CA PHE A 51 11.53 1.07 -18.20
C PHE A 51 11.99 -0.35 -18.43
N ASN A 52 13.25 -0.60 -18.09
CA ASN A 52 13.87 -1.91 -18.03
C ASN A 52 14.73 -2.03 -16.75
N THR A 53 15.46 -3.13 -16.61
CA THR A 53 16.25 -3.43 -15.39
C THR A 53 17.34 -2.40 -15.09
N ALA A 54 17.87 -1.69 -16.10
CA ALA A 54 18.85 -0.63 -15.89
C ALA A 54 18.26 0.59 -15.16
N ASP A 55 16.95 0.83 -15.29
CA ASP A 55 16.26 1.98 -14.69
C ASP A 55 15.90 1.78 -13.21
N ILE A 56 15.98 0.55 -12.69
CA ILE A 56 15.51 0.21 -11.34
C ILE A 56 16.11 1.13 -10.27
N ASN A 57 17.42 1.39 -10.34
CA ASN A 57 18.08 2.26 -9.37
C ASN A 57 17.61 3.71 -9.48
N ALA A 58 17.37 4.21 -10.69
CA ALA A 58 16.84 5.54 -10.90
C ALA A 58 15.42 5.68 -10.35
N LEU A 59 14.54 4.70 -10.61
CA LEU A 59 13.17 4.66 -10.09
C LEU A 59 13.15 4.62 -8.55
N LYS A 60 13.98 3.77 -7.94
CA LYS A 60 14.14 3.71 -6.47
C LYS A 60 14.61 5.04 -5.89
N ASN A 61 15.64 5.64 -6.49
CA ASN A 61 16.19 6.90 -6.03
C ASN A 61 15.18 8.05 -6.15
N THR A 62 14.36 8.07 -7.21
CA THR A 62 13.28 9.07 -7.35
C THR A 62 12.25 8.93 -6.24
N LEU A 63 11.82 7.72 -5.87
CA LEU A 63 10.92 7.54 -4.72
C LEU A 63 11.58 7.90 -3.39
N ALA A 64 12.83 7.49 -3.17
CA ALA A 64 13.55 7.76 -1.92
C ALA A 64 13.75 9.27 -1.66
N LYS A 65 13.94 10.06 -2.72
CA LYS A 65 14.04 11.53 -2.64
C LYS A 65 12.72 12.24 -2.34
N ASN A 66 11.60 11.51 -2.30
CA ASN A 66 10.27 12.04 -2.01
C ASN A 66 9.72 11.45 -0.71
N PRO A 67 10.25 11.85 0.46
CA PRO A 67 9.86 11.27 1.75
C PRO A 67 8.40 11.51 2.13
N LYS A 68 7.72 12.45 1.44
CA LYS A 68 6.30 12.75 1.63
C LYS A 68 5.36 11.75 0.93
N VAL A 69 5.90 10.80 0.17
CA VAL A 69 5.13 9.75 -0.50
C VAL A 69 4.92 8.58 0.47
N TYR A 70 3.85 8.68 1.25
CA TYR A 70 3.40 7.65 2.17
C TYR A 70 2.33 6.77 1.52
N PHE A 71 1.66 5.95 2.32
CA PHE A 71 0.61 5.05 1.83
C PHE A 71 -0.42 5.76 0.94
N LYS A 72 -0.92 6.93 1.38
CA LYS A 72 -2.04 7.58 0.69
C LYS A 72 -1.63 8.09 -0.69
N GLU A 73 -0.42 8.63 -0.78
CA GLU A 73 0.16 9.11 -2.03
C GLU A 73 0.44 7.95 -2.99
N LEU A 74 0.89 6.81 -2.46
CA LEU A 74 1.08 5.58 -3.24
C LEU A 74 -0.26 5.04 -3.78
N GLU A 75 -1.32 5.03 -2.97
CA GLU A 75 -2.66 4.67 -3.41
C GLU A 75 -3.18 5.62 -4.49
N ILE A 76 -3.00 6.95 -4.31
CA ILE A 76 -3.37 7.94 -5.32
C ILE A 76 -2.59 7.69 -6.62
N GLY A 77 -1.28 7.46 -6.52
CA GLY A 77 -0.43 7.13 -7.66
C GLY A 77 -0.90 5.86 -8.36
N PHE A 78 -1.22 4.81 -7.61
CA PHE A 78 -1.77 3.56 -8.11
C PHE A 78 -3.06 3.80 -8.90
N ASN A 79 -4.02 4.55 -8.32
CA ASN A 79 -5.31 4.86 -8.95
C ASN A 79 -5.19 5.76 -10.20
N HIS A 80 -4.09 6.51 -10.32
CA HIS A 80 -3.78 7.27 -11.54
C HIS A 80 -3.18 6.40 -12.65
N ILE A 81 -2.38 5.39 -12.29
CA ILE A 81 -1.65 4.55 -13.24
C ILE A 81 -2.50 3.37 -13.72
N SER A 82 -3.25 2.75 -12.82
CA SER A 82 -4.06 1.56 -13.08
C SER A 82 -5.38 1.92 -13.75
N LYS A 83 -5.90 1.04 -14.62
CA LYS A 83 -7.31 1.06 -15.04
C LYS A 83 -8.26 0.63 -13.92
N PHE A 84 -7.76 -0.15 -12.94
CA PHE A 84 -8.52 -0.59 -11.77
C PHE A 84 -8.09 0.20 -10.54
N SER A 85 -9.00 0.93 -9.91
CA SER A 85 -8.72 1.64 -8.67
C SER A 85 -8.72 0.68 -7.47
N THR A 86 -8.18 1.14 -6.33
CA THR A 86 -8.29 0.42 -5.05
C THR A 86 -9.73 0.15 -4.64
N ILE A 87 -10.67 1.04 -4.99
CA ILE A 87 -12.10 0.83 -4.80
C ILE A 87 -12.59 -0.37 -5.62
N ASP A 88 -12.23 -0.42 -6.89
CA ASP A 88 -12.63 -1.52 -7.80
C ASP A 88 -12.01 -2.88 -7.42
N LEU A 89 -10.87 -2.85 -6.73
CA LEU A 89 -10.13 -4.03 -6.30
C LEU A 89 -10.55 -4.50 -4.91
N ILE A 90 -11.10 -3.66 -4.06
CA ILE A 90 -11.60 -4.08 -2.74
C ILE A 90 -13.10 -4.31 -2.76
N GLY A 91 -13.82 -3.59 -3.61
CA GLY A 91 -15.25 -3.73 -3.81
C GLY A 91 -16.07 -3.10 -2.68
N GLU A 92 -17.19 -3.73 -2.35
CA GLU A 92 -18.21 -3.22 -1.43
C GLU A 92 -17.66 -2.89 -0.02
N GLU A 93 -16.64 -3.63 0.43
CA GLU A 93 -16.00 -3.43 1.73
C GLU A 93 -15.02 -2.24 1.75
N TYR A 94 -14.75 -1.59 0.61
CA TYR A 94 -13.73 -0.54 0.53
C TYR A 94 -13.98 0.59 1.52
N THR A 95 -15.19 1.13 1.56
CA THR A 95 -15.50 2.33 2.36
C THR A 95 -15.27 2.08 3.85
N SER A 96 -15.73 0.94 4.38
CA SER A 96 -15.57 0.59 5.79
C SER A 96 -14.12 0.25 6.13
N LEU A 97 -13.47 -0.60 5.34
CA LEU A 97 -12.09 -1.03 5.58
C LEU A 97 -11.10 0.13 5.42
N ASN A 98 -11.30 1.01 4.43
CA ASN A 98 -10.45 2.17 4.23
C ASN A 98 -10.58 3.18 5.39
N LYS A 99 -11.77 3.34 5.97
CA LYS A 99 -11.95 4.17 7.19
C LYS A 99 -11.11 3.63 8.35
N ASP A 100 -11.10 2.32 8.55
CA ASP A 100 -10.30 1.69 9.61
C ASP A 100 -8.80 1.72 9.31
N LEU A 101 -8.41 1.64 8.05
CA LEU A 101 -7.01 1.78 7.64
C LEU A 101 -6.49 3.21 7.88
N GLU A 102 -7.28 4.23 7.56
CA GLU A 102 -6.95 5.63 7.87
C GLU A 102 -6.90 5.88 9.40
N LYS A 103 -7.83 5.28 10.15
CA LYS A 103 -7.80 5.30 11.63
C LYS A 103 -6.51 4.65 12.17
N SER A 104 -6.12 3.52 11.60
CA SER A 104 -4.90 2.79 11.97
C SER A 104 -3.63 3.62 11.76
N LYS A 105 -3.54 4.40 10.67
CA LYS A 105 -2.40 5.31 10.45
C LYS A 105 -2.30 6.41 11.51
N LYS A 106 -3.44 6.95 11.96
CA LYS A 106 -3.46 7.92 13.06
C LYS A 106 -2.95 7.28 14.37
N TYR A 107 -3.36 6.04 14.62
CA TYR A 107 -2.93 5.28 15.81
C TYR A 107 -1.47 4.88 15.77
N ARG A 108 -0.92 4.54 14.61
CA ARG A 108 0.51 4.30 14.42
C ARG A 108 1.36 5.42 15.00
N ASN A 109 1.08 6.67 14.60
CA ASN A 109 1.86 7.81 15.06
C ASN A 109 1.75 7.95 16.59
N LYS A 110 0.57 7.71 17.15
CA LYS A 110 0.34 7.80 18.59
C LYS A 110 1.05 6.70 19.39
N ILE A 111 0.86 5.44 18.98
CA ILE A 111 1.45 4.24 19.61
C ILE A 111 2.98 4.28 19.50
N PHE A 112 3.53 4.62 18.33
CA PHE A 112 4.98 4.62 18.13
C PHE A 112 5.70 5.83 18.72
N HIS A 113 5.00 6.93 18.98
CA HIS A 113 5.58 8.09 19.65
C HIS A 113 5.34 8.09 21.17
N GLY A 114 4.79 7.01 21.73
CA GLY A 114 4.52 6.90 23.17
C GLY A 114 3.56 7.97 23.69
N GLN A 115 2.79 8.60 22.82
CA GLN A 115 1.85 9.64 23.22
C GLN A 115 0.69 8.97 23.95
N LEU A 116 0.47 9.39 25.20
CA LEU A 116 -0.77 9.14 25.94
C LEU A 116 -1.90 9.80 25.17
N THR A 117 -2.55 9.04 24.32
CA THR A 117 -3.76 9.53 23.70
C THR A 117 -4.88 9.40 24.71
N ASP A 118 -5.71 10.42 24.83
CA ASP A 118 -7.00 10.36 25.55
C ASP A 118 -7.92 9.24 25.04
N GLN A 119 -7.52 8.58 23.95
CA GLN A 119 -8.08 7.34 23.44
C GLN A 119 -7.35 6.15 24.09
N ASN A 120 -7.91 5.63 25.17
CA ASN A 120 -7.49 4.34 25.74
C ASN A 120 -7.79 3.22 24.73
N LEU A 121 -6.88 2.96 23.80
CA LEU A 121 -7.03 1.85 22.86
C LEU A 121 -6.93 0.54 23.60
N SER A 122 -8.05 -0.17 23.67
CA SER A 122 -8.08 -1.49 24.25
C SER A 122 -7.36 -2.48 23.32
N ARG A 123 -6.98 -3.63 23.88
CA ARG A 123 -6.50 -4.77 23.08
C ARG A 123 -7.52 -5.15 22.01
N ASP A 124 -8.81 -5.15 22.34
CA ASP A 124 -9.88 -5.55 21.42
C ASP A 124 -10.04 -4.56 20.25
N ASP A 125 -9.83 -3.26 20.50
CA ASP A 125 -9.78 -2.26 19.43
C ASP A 125 -8.65 -2.55 18.44
N LEU A 126 -7.45 -2.87 18.95
CA LEU A 126 -6.30 -3.20 18.11
C LEU A 126 -6.53 -4.50 17.33
N LEU A 127 -7.10 -5.52 17.97
CA LEU A 127 -7.43 -6.79 17.30
C LEU A 127 -8.46 -6.60 16.18
N LYS A 128 -9.46 -5.75 16.39
CA LYS A 128 -10.42 -5.38 15.34
C LYS A 128 -9.73 -4.68 14.17
N LEU A 129 -8.82 -3.75 14.43
CA LEU A 129 -8.04 -3.09 13.37
C LEU A 129 -7.14 -4.08 12.63
N VAL A 130 -6.48 -5.01 13.33
CA VAL A 130 -5.69 -6.09 12.70
C VAL A 130 -6.56 -6.88 11.74
N LYS A 131 -7.74 -7.33 12.17
CA LYS A 131 -8.68 -8.07 11.31
C LYS A 131 -9.03 -7.28 10.04
N ASN A 132 -9.32 -5.99 10.18
CA ASN A 132 -9.76 -5.17 9.05
C ASN A 132 -8.59 -4.82 8.10
N ILE A 133 -7.39 -4.55 8.63
CA ILE A 133 -6.18 -4.38 7.80
C ILE A 133 -5.90 -5.65 7.00
N ARG A 134 -5.99 -6.82 7.64
CA ARG A 134 -5.81 -8.12 6.98
C ARG A 134 -6.82 -8.34 5.87
N ARG A 135 -8.10 -8.08 6.14
CA ARG A 135 -9.18 -8.22 5.15
C ARG A 135 -8.96 -7.30 3.96
N TRP A 136 -8.57 -6.05 4.21
CA TRP A 136 -8.24 -5.09 3.16
C TRP A 136 -7.08 -5.60 2.29
N CYS A 137 -6.03 -6.13 2.90
CA CYS A 137 -4.86 -6.66 2.20
C CYS A 137 -5.19 -7.91 1.38
N GLU A 138 -6.03 -8.80 1.91
CA GLU A 138 -6.48 -10.03 1.26
C GLU A 138 -7.30 -9.74 0.00
N LEU A 139 -8.29 -8.85 0.12
CA LEU A 139 -9.13 -8.43 -1.01
C LEU A 139 -8.29 -7.79 -2.10
N LEU A 140 -7.42 -6.85 -1.71
CA LEU A 140 -6.54 -6.18 -2.66
C LEU A 140 -5.58 -7.18 -3.32
N ALA A 141 -4.99 -8.12 -2.58
CA ALA A 141 -4.09 -9.12 -3.13
C ALA A 141 -4.79 -10.03 -4.14
N THR A 142 -5.95 -10.57 -3.76
CA THR A 142 -6.72 -11.50 -4.57
C THR A 142 -7.13 -10.85 -5.89
N ASN A 143 -7.73 -9.66 -5.82
CA ASN A 143 -8.24 -8.99 -7.01
C ASN A 143 -7.13 -8.33 -7.84
N SER A 144 -6.01 -7.92 -7.25
CA SER A 144 -4.85 -7.46 -8.01
C SER A 144 -4.15 -8.63 -8.72
N LEU A 145 -4.09 -9.80 -8.09
CA LEU A 145 -3.55 -10.99 -8.76
C LEU A 145 -4.39 -11.34 -9.98
N ASP A 146 -5.72 -11.35 -9.84
CA ASP A 146 -6.65 -11.65 -10.93
C ASP A 146 -6.59 -10.61 -12.07
N LYS A 147 -6.71 -9.32 -11.74
CA LYS A 147 -6.84 -8.26 -12.75
C LYS A 147 -5.51 -7.71 -13.28
N ILE A 148 -4.46 -7.73 -12.45
CA ILE A 148 -3.15 -7.10 -12.74
C ILE A 148 -2.05 -8.16 -12.93
N GLY A 149 -2.24 -9.38 -12.41
CA GLY A 149 -1.22 -10.43 -12.43
C GLY A 149 -0.17 -10.29 -11.33
N TYR A 150 -0.41 -9.45 -10.31
CA TYR A 150 0.52 -9.24 -9.19
C TYR A 150 -0.24 -8.82 -7.91
N ASP A 151 0.07 -9.49 -6.80
CA ASP A 151 -0.68 -9.38 -5.53
C ASP A 151 -0.09 -8.38 -4.52
N GLY A 152 1.14 -7.89 -4.78
CA GLY A 152 1.89 -7.04 -3.85
C GLY A 152 2.70 -7.80 -2.78
N PHE A 153 2.61 -9.13 -2.69
CA PHE A 153 3.35 -9.95 -1.72
C PHE A 153 4.46 -10.77 -2.33
N ILE A 154 4.31 -11.17 -3.59
CA ILE A 154 5.39 -11.81 -4.36
C ILE A 154 6.65 -10.93 -4.33
N ARG A 155 7.82 -11.57 -4.22
CA ARG A 155 9.11 -10.85 -4.20
C ARG A 155 9.39 -10.24 -5.57
N ASN A 156 10.18 -9.17 -5.57
CA ASN A 156 10.58 -8.40 -6.76
C ASN A 156 9.42 -7.69 -7.49
N SER A 157 9.08 -6.47 -7.04
CA SER A 157 8.12 -5.60 -7.74
C SER A 157 8.67 -4.98 -9.03
N PHE A 158 9.95 -5.14 -9.35
CA PHE A 158 10.56 -4.69 -10.60
C PHE A 158 10.66 -5.86 -11.57
N GLN A 159 9.51 -6.46 -11.87
CA GLN A 159 9.39 -7.52 -12.87
C GLN A 159 8.31 -7.15 -13.89
N LYS A 160 8.54 -7.49 -15.15
CA LYS A 160 7.52 -7.37 -16.20
C LYS A 160 6.55 -8.54 -16.04
N SER A 161 5.26 -8.25 -16.13
CA SER A 161 4.23 -9.27 -16.19
C SER A 161 4.35 -10.01 -17.52
N LYS A 162 4.17 -11.34 -17.52
CA LYS A 162 4.19 -12.17 -18.72
C LYS A 162 2.74 -12.37 -19.21
N GLY A 163 2.48 -12.20 -20.50
CA GLY A 163 1.17 -12.50 -21.12
C GLY A 163 0.33 -11.28 -21.54
N LYS A 164 -0.85 -11.55 -22.13
CA LYS A 164 -1.74 -10.55 -22.75
C LYS A 164 -2.35 -9.52 -21.77
N ILE A 165 -2.44 -9.84 -20.48
CA ILE A 165 -3.06 -8.99 -19.43
C ILE A 165 -2.38 -7.60 -19.33
N TYR A 166 -1.12 -7.50 -19.72
CA TYR A 166 -0.29 -6.32 -19.47
C TYR A 166 -0.67 -5.06 -20.28
N GLN A 167 -1.10 -5.20 -21.54
CA GLN A 167 -1.35 -4.02 -22.39
C GLN A 167 -2.59 -3.24 -21.95
N ASP A 168 -3.45 -3.87 -21.14
CA ASP A 168 -4.75 -3.34 -20.77
C ASP A 168 -4.89 -2.93 -19.30
N ILE A 169 -3.84 -3.05 -18.48
CA ILE A 169 -3.92 -2.67 -17.05
C ILE A 169 -3.53 -1.22 -16.77
N LEU A 170 -2.81 -0.58 -17.70
CA LEU A 170 -2.35 0.81 -17.53
C LEU A 170 -3.36 1.79 -18.14
N LYS A 171 -3.76 2.77 -17.33
CA LYS A 171 -4.44 4.00 -17.73
C LYS A 171 -3.44 5.12 -18.02
N TYR A 172 -2.29 5.10 -17.35
CA TYR A 172 -1.18 6.03 -17.57
C TYR A 172 0.08 5.25 -17.88
N GLU A 173 0.75 5.60 -18.98
CA GLU A 173 2.03 5.01 -19.36
C GLU A 173 3.13 6.07 -19.28
N PHE A 174 4.20 5.76 -18.56
CA PHE A 174 5.37 6.64 -18.47
C PHE A 174 6.17 6.60 -19.76
N SER A 175 6.74 7.73 -20.13
CA SER A 175 7.65 7.86 -21.28
C SER A 175 9.13 7.84 -20.90
N SER A 176 9.47 8.14 -19.64
CA SER A 176 10.85 8.21 -19.15
C SER A 176 10.92 8.31 -17.62
N VAL A 177 12.14 8.25 -17.07
CA VAL A 177 12.39 8.50 -15.64
C VAL A 177 12.06 9.96 -15.26
N VAL A 178 12.24 10.90 -16.19
CA VAL A 178 11.92 12.32 -15.99
C VAL A 178 10.40 12.48 -15.81
N ASP A 179 9.63 11.87 -16.69
CA ASP A 179 8.17 11.83 -16.61
C ASP A 179 7.69 11.21 -15.28
N TYR A 180 8.28 10.08 -14.88
CA TYR A 180 8.01 9.47 -13.57
C TYR A 180 8.25 10.43 -12.38
N LYS A 181 9.35 11.18 -12.42
CA LYS A 181 9.67 12.20 -11.41
C LYS A 181 8.63 13.33 -11.40
N VAL A 182 8.21 13.81 -12.57
CA VAL A 182 7.17 14.84 -12.70
C VAL A 182 5.84 14.32 -12.14
N PHE A 183 5.47 13.09 -12.47
CA PHE A 183 4.25 12.45 -11.97
C PHE A 183 4.22 12.39 -10.43
N ILE A 184 5.30 11.94 -9.79
CA ILE A 184 5.39 11.90 -8.32
C ILE A 184 5.12 13.29 -7.73
N ASN A 185 5.79 14.33 -8.26
CA ASN A 185 5.68 15.68 -7.72
C ASN A 185 4.29 16.30 -7.96
N THR A 186 3.67 16.03 -9.11
CA THR A 186 2.47 16.74 -9.56
C THR A 186 1.16 16.01 -9.29
N LYS A 187 1.17 14.67 -9.25
CA LYS A 187 -0.04 13.86 -9.06
C LYS A 187 -0.11 13.23 -7.67
N MET A 188 1.03 12.88 -7.09
CA MET A 188 1.07 12.28 -5.75
C MET A 188 1.25 13.36 -4.68
N VAL A 189 2.22 14.29 -4.85
CA VAL A 189 2.56 15.28 -3.81
C VAL A 189 1.74 16.57 -3.90
N SER A 190 1.35 17.06 -5.08
CA SER A 190 0.50 18.26 -5.23
C SER A 190 -0.85 18.16 -4.49
N ASN A 191 -1.43 16.95 -4.46
CA ASN A 191 -2.68 16.68 -3.76
C ASN A 191 -2.56 16.84 -2.23
N LEU A 192 -1.35 16.76 -1.65
CA LEU A 192 -1.10 17.12 -0.25
C LEU A 192 -1.27 18.63 -0.01
N LYS A 193 -0.76 19.47 -0.93
CA LYS A 193 -0.85 20.94 -0.79
C LYS A 193 -2.28 21.45 -0.87
N LYS A 194 -3.11 20.86 -1.74
CA LYS A 194 -4.53 21.22 -1.82
C LYS A 194 -5.33 20.85 -0.57
N LYS A 195 -4.99 19.73 0.10
CA LYS A 195 -5.62 19.33 1.36
C LYS A 195 -5.21 20.21 2.54
N LEU A 196 -3.93 20.60 2.63
CA LEU A 196 -3.43 21.49 3.67
C LEU A 196 -3.98 22.93 3.58
N ASN A 197 -4.51 23.34 2.43
CA ASN A 197 -5.11 24.66 2.22
C ASN A 197 -6.65 24.64 2.33
N ALA A 198 -7.24 23.49 2.64
CA ALA A 198 -8.69 23.28 2.77
C ALA A 198 -9.12 22.85 4.19
N GLU A 199 -8.16 22.79 5.12
CA GLU A 199 -8.33 22.71 6.58
C GLU A 199 -7.92 24.05 7.19
#